data_AF-A0A6C0IKW7-F1
#
_entry.id   AF-A0A6C0IKW7-F1
#
_cell.length_a   1.000
_cell.length_b   1.000
_cell.length_c   1.000
_cell.angle_alpha   90.00
_cell.angle_beta   90.00
_cell.angle_gamma   90.00
#
_symmetry.space_group_name_H-M   'P 1'
#
loop_
_entity.id
_entity.type
_entity.pdbx_description
1 polymer ?
#
loop_
_entity_poly.entity_id
_entity_poly.type
_entity_poly.pdbx_seq_one_letter_code
_entity_poly.pdbx_strand_id
1 'polypeptide(L)'
;MLFKDISNFNNVNDYLPILNGCLNADLIFMFLLYHGAINSKMLKQWYKKFSLSAVIADVFILIIGIIITRFIYKYFFNEFSIWKFTALAVCVQIIHDVLFYLLFKNTPLGYNYMLDFFKKYADEMGARAIVGDSFMIIMSCLLSSYFATFNLNSNIITLIVSIYFIPYMIYYEG
;
A
#
# COMPACT_ATOMS: atom_id res chain seq x y z
N MET A 1 18.87 -11.96 -11.07
CA MET A 1 18.35 -10.58 -11.18
C MET A 1 17.73 -10.20 -9.86
N LEU A 2 17.96 -8.98 -9.37
CA LEU A 2 17.37 -8.50 -8.10
C LEU A 2 15.86 -8.18 -8.23
N PHE A 3 15.42 -7.75 -9.42
CA PHE A 3 14.06 -7.34 -9.71
C PHE A 3 13.56 -8.06 -10.96
N LYS A 4 12.29 -8.51 -10.94
CA LYS A 4 11.61 -9.10 -12.09
C LYS A 4 10.54 -8.16 -12.63
N ASP A 5 10.28 -8.24 -13.93
CA ASP A 5 9.17 -7.54 -14.58
C ASP A 5 7.84 -7.99 -13.99
N ILE A 6 7.10 -7.01 -13.44
CA ILE A 6 5.74 -7.16 -12.92
C ILE A 6 4.73 -6.31 -13.71
N SER A 7 5.17 -5.60 -14.75
CA SER A 7 4.36 -4.66 -15.53
C SER A 7 3.40 -5.34 -16.49
N ASN A 8 3.67 -6.60 -16.88
CA ASN A 8 2.81 -7.34 -17.79
C ASN A 8 1.46 -7.67 -17.15
N PHE A 9 0.42 -6.92 -17.50
CA PHE A 9 -0.94 -7.08 -16.98
C PHE A 9 -1.53 -8.49 -17.19
N ASN A 10 -1.14 -9.18 -18.27
CA ASN A 10 -1.68 -10.50 -18.59
C ASN A 10 -1.00 -11.64 -17.82
N ASN A 11 0.12 -11.36 -17.12
CA ASN A 11 0.81 -12.37 -16.32
C ASN A 11 0.14 -12.51 -14.94
N VAL A 12 -0.65 -13.57 -14.77
CA VAL A 12 -1.38 -13.84 -13.53
C VAL A 12 -0.45 -14.29 -12.39
N ASN A 13 0.75 -14.81 -12.72
CA ASN A 13 1.68 -15.28 -11.70
C ASN A 13 2.26 -14.16 -10.84
N ASP A 14 2.12 -12.90 -11.26
CA ASP A 14 2.66 -11.75 -10.52
C ASP A 14 1.73 -11.28 -9.38
N TYR A 15 0.46 -11.72 -9.33
CA TYR A 15 -0.48 -11.25 -8.30
C TYR A 15 -0.10 -11.68 -6.89
N LEU A 16 0.42 -12.90 -6.71
CA LEU A 16 0.87 -13.37 -5.39
C LEU A 16 2.12 -12.61 -4.91
N PRO A 17 3.17 -12.41 -5.73
CA PRO A 17 4.25 -11.48 -5.42
C PRO A 17 3.78 -10.06 -5.08
N ILE A 18 2.80 -9.53 -5.82
CA ILE A 18 2.24 -8.19 -5.57
C ILE A 18 1.54 -8.11 -4.21
N LEU A 19 0.72 -9.11 -3.88
CA LEU A 19 0.08 -9.23 -2.57
C LEU A 19 1.14 -9.28 -1.46
N ASN A 20 2.16 -10.12 -1.61
CA ASN A 20 3.27 -10.18 -0.67
C ASN A 20 3.98 -8.84 -0.53
N GLY A 21 4.23 -8.15 -1.64
CA GLY A 21 4.91 -6.85 -1.66
C GLY A 21 4.12 -5.78 -0.91
N CYS A 22 2.83 -5.68 -1.14
CA CYS A 22 1.95 -4.71 -0.47
C CYS A 22 1.80 -5.03 1.02
N LEU A 23 1.60 -6.30 1.37
CA LEU A 23 1.46 -6.73 2.76
C LEU A 23 2.74 -6.47 3.57
N ASN A 24 3.91 -6.79 3.00
CA ASN A 24 5.18 -6.50 3.67
C ASN A 24 5.49 -5.01 3.74
N ALA A 25 5.08 -4.21 2.74
CA ALA A 25 5.21 -2.76 2.80
C ALA A 25 4.38 -2.18 3.96
N ASP A 26 3.13 -2.64 4.15
CA ASP A 26 2.28 -2.22 5.27
C ASP A 26 2.85 -2.67 6.63
N LEU A 27 3.35 -3.91 6.75
CA LEU A 27 4.04 -4.36 7.97
C LEU A 27 5.26 -3.50 8.33
N ILE A 28 6.09 -3.16 7.33
CA ILE A 28 7.25 -2.28 7.54
C ILE A 28 6.79 -0.89 7.94
N PHE A 29 5.73 -0.37 7.32
CA PHE A 29 5.16 0.92 7.65
C PHE A 29 4.64 0.96 9.09
N MET A 30 3.85 -0.03 9.51
CA MET A 30 3.41 -0.19 10.90
C MET A 30 4.59 -0.29 11.85
N PHE A 31 5.61 -1.10 11.52
CA PHE A 31 6.81 -1.22 12.34
C PHE A 31 7.49 0.14 12.56
N LEU A 32 7.66 0.93 11.49
CA LEU A 32 8.24 2.28 11.55
C LEU A 32 7.37 3.27 12.33
N LEU A 33 6.04 3.16 12.21
CA LEU A 33 5.06 3.97 12.95
C LEU A 33 5.12 3.71 14.46
N TYR A 34 5.17 2.45 14.86
CA TYR A 34 5.18 2.08 16.27
C TYR A 34 6.52 2.31 16.95
N HIS A 35 7.65 2.18 16.24
CA HIS A 35 8.99 2.46 16.76
C HIS A 35 9.40 3.94 16.66
N GLY A 36 8.46 4.83 16.32
CA GLY A 36 8.65 6.28 16.38
C GLY A 36 9.42 6.90 15.21
N ALA A 37 9.76 6.13 14.18
CA ALA A 37 10.33 6.67 12.94
C ALA A 37 9.30 7.50 12.15
N ILE A 38 8.02 7.12 12.24
CA ILE A 38 6.87 7.90 11.76
C ILE A 38 6.05 8.32 12.98
N ASN A 39 5.90 9.63 13.20
CA ASN A 39 5.18 10.15 14.35
C ASN A 39 3.82 10.71 13.94
N SER A 40 2.78 9.86 14.00
CA SER A 40 1.40 10.26 13.72
C SER A 40 0.44 9.60 14.71
N LYS A 41 -0.22 10.43 15.52
CA LYS A 41 -1.22 9.95 16.49
C LYS A 41 -2.44 9.41 15.79
N MET A 42 -2.87 10.05 14.70
CA MET A 42 -4.03 9.63 13.95
C MET A 42 -3.79 8.30 13.20
N LEU A 43 -2.60 8.07 12.66
CA LEU A 43 -2.28 6.75 12.06
C LEU A 43 -2.26 5.64 13.13
N LYS A 44 -1.69 5.89 14.31
CA LYS A 44 -1.77 4.93 15.43
C LYS A 44 -3.24 4.65 15.81
N GLN A 45 -4.11 5.68 15.79
CA GLN A 45 -5.53 5.50 16.02
C GLN A 45 -6.24 4.74 14.89
N TRP A 46 -5.83 4.91 13.64
CA TRP A 46 -6.37 4.17 12.49
C TRP A 46 -6.26 2.67 12.71
N TYR A 47 -5.05 2.18 12.96
CA TYR A 47 -4.79 0.76 13.22
C TYR A 47 -5.42 0.28 14.52
N LYS A 48 -5.43 1.08 15.60
CA LYS A 48 -6.06 0.69 16.87
C LYS A 48 -7.58 0.60 16.77
N LYS A 49 -8.21 1.47 15.98
CA LYS A 49 -9.66 1.61 15.89
C LYS A 49 -10.30 0.64 14.89
N PHE A 50 -9.66 0.45 13.75
CA PHE A 50 -10.18 -0.41 12.68
C PHE A 50 -9.49 -1.77 12.62
N SER A 51 -8.41 -1.98 13.39
CA SER A 51 -7.70 -3.25 13.53
C SER A 51 -7.39 -3.87 12.17
N LEU A 52 -7.80 -5.12 11.94
CA LEU A 52 -7.55 -5.81 10.68
C LEU A 52 -8.18 -5.11 9.47
N SER A 53 -9.28 -4.38 9.65
CA SER A 53 -9.94 -3.66 8.56
C SER A 53 -9.10 -2.51 8.03
N ALA A 54 -8.28 -1.86 8.88
CA ALA A 54 -7.30 -0.86 8.43
C ALA A 54 -6.25 -1.51 7.52
N VAL A 55 -5.64 -2.61 7.98
CA VAL A 55 -4.63 -3.35 7.21
C VAL A 55 -5.19 -3.86 5.89
N ILE A 56 -6.43 -4.36 5.87
CA ILE A 56 -7.09 -4.75 4.62
C ILE A 56 -7.25 -3.55 3.70
N ALA A 57 -7.75 -2.40 4.19
CA ALA A 57 -7.92 -1.22 3.36
C ALA A 57 -6.57 -0.76 2.77
N ASP A 58 -5.52 -0.68 3.58
CA ASP A 58 -4.21 -0.17 3.21
C ASP A 58 -3.50 -1.13 2.23
N VAL A 59 -3.56 -2.44 2.46
CA VAL A 59 -2.97 -3.42 1.54
C VAL A 59 -3.71 -3.47 0.19
N PHE A 60 -5.04 -3.47 0.21
CA PHE A 60 -5.81 -3.58 -1.04
C PHE A 60 -5.72 -2.31 -1.88
N ILE A 61 -5.62 -1.12 -1.28
CA ILE A 61 -5.45 0.09 -2.08
C ILE A 61 -4.10 0.13 -2.79
N LEU A 62 -3.03 -0.37 -2.15
CA LEU A 62 -1.72 -0.54 -2.79
C LEU A 62 -1.78 -1.53 -3.96
N ILE A 63 -2.47 -2.67 -3.78
CA ILE A 63 -2.67 -3.65 -4.85
C ILE A 63 -3.43 -3.03 -6.02
N ILE A 64 -4.51 -2.30 -5.77
CA ILE A 64 -5.29 -1.62 -6.81
C ILE A 64 -4.41 -0.61 -7.56
N GLY A 65 -3.63 0.20 -6.85
CA GLY A 65 -2.69 1.14 -7.45
C GLY A 65 -1.67 0.46 -8.38
N ILE A 66 -1.10 -0.67 -7.95
CA ILE A 66 -0.19 -1.46 -8.78
C ILE A 66 -0.91 -2.07 -9.98
N ILE A 67 -2.12 -2.62 -9.83
CA ILE A 67 -2.90 -3.20 -10.94
C ILE A 67 -3.20 -2.14 -12.01
N ILE A 68 -3.66 -0.96 -11.60
CA ILE A 68 -3.87 0.16 -12.52
C ILE A 68 -2.57 0.51 -13.23
N THR A 69 -1.47 0.61 -12.49
CA THR A 69 -0.13 0.89 -13.03
C THR A 69 0.25 -0.14 -14.09
N ARG A 70 0.09 -1.45 -13.83
CA ARG A 70 0.35 -2.52 -14.80
C ARG A 70 -0.48 -2.36 -16.07
N PHE A 71 -1.75 -2.02 -15.92
CA PHE A 71 -2.64 -1.81 -17.07
C PHE A 71 -2.17 -0.63 -17.93
N ILE A 72 -1.76 0.48 -17.31
CA ILE A 72 -1.38 1.70 -18.04
C ILE A 72 0.08 1.70 -18.53
N TYR A 73 0.97 0.95 -17.88
CA TYR A 73 2.43 1.00 -18.14
C TYR A 73 2.78 0.78 -19.61
N LYS A 74 2.12 -0.20 -20.24
CA LYS A 74 2.31 -0.56 -21.65
C LYS A 74 1.98 0.57 -22.65
N TYR A 75 1.20 1.58 -22.25
CA TYR A 75 0.88 2.72 -23.11
C TYR A 75 1.94 3.83 -23.04
N PHE A 76 2.78 3.84 -21.99
CA PHE A 76 3.81 4.86 -21.79
C PHE A 76 5.22 4.33 -22.07
N PHE A 77 5.47 3.03 -21.86
CA PHE A 77 6.80 2.44 -21.94
C PHE A 77 6.79 1.11 -22.69
N ASN A 78 7.81 0.91 -23.53
CA ASN A 78 7.99 -0.32 -24.32
C ASN A 78 8.83 -1.37 -23.60
N GLU A 79 9.68 -0.96 -22.65
CA GLU A 79 10.59 -1.84 -21.92
C GLU A 79 10.42 -1.65 -20.42
N PHE A 80 10.48 -2.76 -19.68
CA PHE A 80 10.38 -2.72 -18.23
C PHE A 80 11.61 -2.07 -17.59
N SER A 81 11.33 -1.10 -16.72
CA SER A 81 12.27 -0.54 -15.77
C SER A 81 11.55 -0.36 -14.45
N ILE A 82 12.10 -0.94 -13.38
CA ILE A 82 11.53 -0.83 -12.04
C ILE A 82 11.33 0.63 -11.63
N TRP A 83 12.29 1.51 -11.93
CA TRP A 83 12.21 2.93 -11.59
C TRP A 83 11.10 3.65 -12.36
N LYS A 84 10.93 3.36 -13.66
CA LYS A 84 9.82 3.92 -14.46
C LYS A 84 8.47 3.40 -13.95
N PHE A 85 8.41 2.12 -13.58
CA PHE A 85 7.18 1.50 -13.07
C PHE A 85 6.80 2.12 -11.72
N THR A 86 7.74 2.22 -10.80
CA THR A 86 7.53 2.85 -9.49
C THR A 86 7.15 4.33 -9.63
N ALA A 87 7.82 5.10 -10.50
CA ALA A 87 7.46 6.50 -10.74
C ALA A 87 6.02 6.63 -11.26
N LEU A 88 5.61 5.76 -12.20
CA LEU A 88 4.23 5.74 -12.70
C LEU A 88 3.23 5.35 -11.60
N ALA A 89 3.58 4.38 -10.74
CA ALA A 89 2.75 3.97 -9.62
C ALA A 89 2.54 5.12 -8.61
N VAL A 90 3.57 5.92 -8.33
CA VAL A 90 3.44 7.12 -7.50
C VAL A 90 2.50 8.13 -8.16
N CYS A 91 2.59 8.36 -9.48
CA CYS A 91 1.64 9.24 -10.16
C CYS A 91 0.19 8.73 -10.06
N VAL A 92 -0.04 7.43 -10.23
CA VAL A 92 -1.37 6.81 -10.06
C VAL A 92 -1.88 6.99 -8.63
N GLN A 93 -1.01 6.75 -7.64
CA GLN A 93 -1.33 6.90 -6.22
C GLN A 93 -1.72 8.34 -5.89
N ILE A 94 -0.98 9.35 -6.35
CA ILE A 94 -1.31 10.77 -6.12
C ILE A 94 -2.67 11.13 -6.74
N ILE A 95 -2.96 10.67 -7.96
CA ILE A 95 -4.26 10.90 -8.61
C ILE A 95 -5.38 10.26 -7.77
N HIS A 96 -5.17 9.03 -7.31
CA HIS A 96 -6.13 8.33 -6.46
C HIS A 96 -6.38 9.09 -5.15
N ASP A 97 -5.34 9.53 -4.44
CA ASP A 97 -5.48 10.29 -3.19
C ASP A 97 -6.32 11.55 -3.36
N VAL A 98 -6.08 12.30 -4.44
CA VAL A 98 -6.84 13.53 -4.73
C VAL A 98 -8.31 13.19 -4.99
N LEU A 99 -8.59 12.15 -5.77
CA LEU A 99 -9.97 11.70 -6.03
C LEU A 99 -10.64 11.19 -4.75
N PHE A 100 -9.93 10.44 -3.92
CA PHE A 100 -10.42 9.91 -2.66
C PHE A 100 -10.72 11.03 -1.66
N TYR A 101 -9.84 12.04 -1.58
CA TYR A 101 -10.06 13.26 -0.79
C TYR A 101 -11.35 13.97 -1.19
N LEU A 102 -11.57 14.16 -2.50
CA LEU A 102 -12.81 14.77 -2.99
C LEU A 102 -14.05 13.93 -2.64
N LEU A 103 -13.94 12.60 -2.70
CA LEU A 103 -15.03 11.69 -2.36
C LEU A 103 -15.42 11.80 -0.88
N PHE A 104 -14.47 11.63 0.04
CA PHE A 104 -14.83 11.65 1.47
C PHE A 104 -15.18 13.05 1.96
N LYS A 105 -14.63 14.11 1.37
CA LYS A 105 -15.00 15.50 1.69
C LYS A 105 -16.46 15.82 1.35
N ASN A 106 -16.96 15.30 0.23
CA ASN A 106 -18.33 15.51 -0.23
C ASN A 106 -19.35 14.56 0.41
N THR A 107 -18.90 13.55 1.16
CA THR A 107 -19.77 12.60 1.83
C THR A 107 -20.28 13.21 3.16
N PRO A 108 -21.59 13.15 3.49
CA PRO A 108 -22.10 13.68 4.76
C PRO A 108 -21.52 12.93 5.98
N LEU A 109 -21.42 13.60 7.12
CA LEU A 109 -21.01 12.96 8.38
C LEU A 109 -22.05 11.91 8.82
N GLY A 110 -21.59 10.80 9.38
CA GLY A 110 -22.44 9.69 9.81
C GLY A 110 -22.77 8.68 8.72
N TYR A 111 -22.37 8.93 7.46
CA TYR A 111 -22.62 8.00 6.35
C TYR A 111 -21.75 6.75 6.41
N ASN A 112 -20.46 6.92 6.74
CA ASN A 112 -19.51 5.82 6.84
C ASN A 112 -18.42 6.15 7.88
N TYR A 113 -18.21 5.23 8.81
CA TYR A 113 -17.31 5.45 9.94
C TYR A 113 -15.83 5.61 9.55
N MET A 114 -15.37 4.93 8.49
CA MET A 114 -14.01 5.09 7.97
C MET A 114 -13.84 6.42 7.25
N LEU A 115 -14.81 6.81 6.40
CA LEU A 115 -14.76 8.10 5.70
C LEU A 115 -14.79 9.28 6.68
N ASP A 116 -15.56 9.17 7.76
CA ASP A 116 -15.59 10.17 8.82
C ASP A 116 -14.27 10.24 9.60
N PHE A 117 -13.55 9.13 9.71
CA PHE A 117 -12.18 9.13 10.25
C PHE A 117 -11.21 9.83 9.29
N PHE A 118 -11.29 9.58 7.98
CA PHE A 118 -10.45 10.23 6.98
C PHE A 118 -10.65 11.74 6.91
N LYS A 119 -11.87 12.25 7.13
CA LYS A 119 -12.10 13.70 7.26
C LYS A 119 -11.26 14.32 8.38
N LYS A 120 -11.29 13.71 9.56
CA LYS A 120 -10.48 14.16 10.72
C LYS A 120 -8.98 14.01 10.45
N TYR A 121 -8.58 12.93 9.76
CA TYR A 121 -7.19 12.69 9.37
C TYR A 121 -6.67 13.76 8.41
N ALA A 122 -7.48 14.17 7.44
CA ALA A 122 -7.12 15.19 6.45
C ALA A 122 -6.90 16.56 7.11
N ASP A 123 -7.69 16.90 8.14
CA ASP A 123 -7.51 18.14 8.91
C ASP A 123 -6.19 18.16 9.70
N GLU A 124 -5.68 17.00 10.14
CA GLU A 124 -4.43 16.89 10.91
C GLU A 124 -3.18 16.78 10.03
N MET A 125 -3.20 15.90 9.02
CA MET A 125 -2.00 15.54 8.24
C MET A 125 -1.87 16.33 6.94
N GLY A 126 -2.98 16.82 6.37
CA GLY A 126 -2.98 17.55 5.10
C GLY A 126 -2.13 16.87 4.01
N ALA A 127 -1.24 17.64 3.39
CA ALA A 127 -0.36 17.16 2.32
C ALA A 127 0.70 16.12 2.78
N ARG A 128 0.93 15.95 4.08
CA ARG A 128 1.91 14.94 4.57
C ARG A 128 1.42 13.52 4.39
N ALA A 129 0.11 13.30 4.27
CA ALA A 129 -0.48 11.99 3.97
C ALA A 129 0.06 11.43 2.65
N ILE A 130 0.08 12.25 1.60
CA ILE A 130 0.56 11.88 0.26
C ILE A 130 2.02 11.38 0.31
N VAL A 131 2.86 11.97 1.17
CA VAL A 131 4.27 11.55 1.32
C VAL A 131 4.36 10.15 1.93
N GLY A 132 3.53 9.86 2.95
CA GLY A 132 3.45 8.53 3.55
C GLY A 132 2.97 7.47 2.56
N ASP A 133 1.91 7.78 1.82
CA ASP A 133 1.31 6.88 0.83
C ASP A 133 2.26 6.65 -0.36
N SER A 134 3.00 7.68 -0.79
CA SER A 134 4.08 7.57 -1.76
C SER A 134 5.22 6.66 -1.27
N PHE A 135 5.60 6.72 0.01
CA PHE A 135 6.57 5.79 0.58
C PHE A 135 6.06 4.34 0.54
N MET A 136 4.80 4.12 0.92
CA MET A 136 4.19 2.79 0.92
C MET A 136 4.11 2.20 -0.49
N ILE A 137 3.71 2.97 -1.51
CA ILE A 137 3.61 2.48 -2.89
C ILE A 137 5.00 2.21 -3.50
N ILE A 138 6.02 3.02 -3.19
CA ILE A 138 7.41 2.77 -3.60
C ILE A 138 7.89 1.43 -3.04
N MET A 139 7.74 1.23 -1.73
CA MET A 139 8.12 -0.02 -1.07
C MET A 139 7.36 -1.21 -1.63
N SER A 140 6.06 -1.06 -1.87
CA SER A 140 5.22 -2.10 -2.45
C SER A 140 5.70 -2.52 -3.83
N CYS A 141 6.04 -1.57 -4.71
CA CYS A 141 6.54 -1.88 -6.06
C CYS A 141 7.88 -2.63 -6.02
N LEU A 142 8.82 -2.18 -5.17
CA LEU A 142 10.14 -2.79 -5.04
C LEU A 142 10.04 -4.21 -4.47
N LEU A 143 9.27 -4.39 -3.39
CA LEU A 143 9.06 -5.70 -2.77
C LEU A 143 8.30 -6.65 -3.70
N SER A 144 7.28 -6.17 -4.41
CA SER A 144 6.54 -6.97 -5.39
C SER A 144 7.46 -7.51 -6.49
N SER A 145 8.32 -6.65 -7.03
CA SER A 145 9.27 -7.03 -8.07
C SER A 145 10.37 -7.96 -7.56
N TYR A 146 10.80 -7.80 -6.30
CA TYR A 146 11.73 -8.71 -5.64
C TYR A 146 11.10 -10.08 -5.38
N PHE A 147 9.90 -10.15 -4.80
CA PHE A 147 9.21 -11.41 -4.55
C PHE A 147 8.78 -12.14 -5.82
N ALA A 148 8.66 -11.45 -6.95
CA ALA A 148 8.42 -12.07 -8.24
C ALA A 148 9.63 -12.91 -8.72
N THR A 149 10.82 -12.72 -8.14
CA THR A 149 11.98 -13.60 -8.34
C THR A 149 11.88 -14.92 -7.60
N PHE A 150 11.01 -15.01 -6.58
CA PHE A 150 10.84 -16.22 -5.78
C PHE A 150 9.97 -17.25 -6.49
N ASN A 151 10.15 -18.52 -6.12
CA ASN A 151 9.24 -19.57 -6.55
C ASN A 151 7.90 -19.50 -5.78
N LEU A 152 6.94 -20.33 -6.18
CA LEU A 152 5.61 -20.36 -5.58
C LEU A 152 5.65 -20.70 -4.08
N ASN A 153 6.42 -21.71 -3.69
CA ASN A 153 6.51 -22.16 -2.30
C ASN A 153 7.07 -21.05 -1.39
N SER A 154 8.14 -20.39 -1.83
CA SER A 154 8.73 -19.26 -1.11
C SER A 154 7.72 -18.11 -0.97
N ASN A 155 6.97 -17.77 -2.03
CA ASN A 155 5.92 -16.76 -1.96
C ASN A 155 4.80 -17.15 -0.98
N ILE A 156 4.36 -18.41 -0.95
CA ILE A 156 3.34 -18.89 -0.02
C ILE A 156 3.86 -18.82 1.43
N ILE A 157 5.10 -19.25 1.68
CA ILE A 157 5.72 -19.18 3.01
C ILE A 157 5.81 -17.71 3.46
N THR A 158 6.28 -16.81 2.60
CA THR A 158 6.34 -15.37 2.88
C THR A 158 4.96 -14.81 3.22
N LEU A 159 3.91 -15.17 2.47
CA LEU A 159 2.54 -14.74 2.74
C LEU A 159 2.09 -15.16 4.14
N ILE A 160 2.24 -16.44 4.47
CA ILE A 160 1.81 -17.01 5.76
C ILE A 160 2.54 -16.34 6.92
N VAL A 161 3.86 -16.18 6.82
CA VAL A 161 4.67 -15.54 7.85
C VAL A 161 4.27 -14.08 8.03
N SER A 162 4.03 -13.36 6.92
CA SER A 162 3.66 -11.95 6.99
C SER A 162 2.28 -11.76 7.64
N ILE A 163 1.28 -12.56 7.24
CA ILE A 163 -0.05 -12.53 7.85
C ILE A 163 0.02 -12.84 9.35
N TYR A 164 0.85 -13.80 9.76
CA TYR A 164 1.03 -14.15 11.16
C TYR A 164 1.53 -12.98 12.01
N PHE A 165 2.34 -12.06 11.46
CA PHE A 165 2.84 -10.89 12.18
C PHE A 165 1.85 -9.73 12.29
N ILE A 166 0.82 -9.66 11.43
CA ILE A 166 -0.14 -8.54 11.41
C ILE A 166 -0.79 -8.30 12.79
N PRO A 167 -1.35 -9.31 13.49
CA PRO A 167 -1.99 -9.08 14.79
C PRO A 167 -1.04 -8.50 15.83
N TYR A 168 0.22 -8.95 15.84
CA TYR A 168 1.24 -8.47 16.78
C TYR A 168 1.61 -7.01 16.53
N MET A 169 1.58 -6.56 15.28
CA MET A 169 1.80 -5.14 14.94
C MET A 169 0.59 -4.29 15.31
N ILE A 170 -0.64 -4.74 15.01
CA ILE A 170 -1.87 -3.99 15.33
C ILE A 170 -2.00 -3.73 16.84
N TYR A 171 -1.72 -4.76 17.65
CA TYR A 171 -1.84 -4.70 19.10
C TYR A 171 -0.52 -4.33 19.79
N TYR A 172 0.44 -3.78 19.06
CA TYR A 172 1.66 -3.28 19.66
C TYR A 172 1.38 -2.08 20.56
N GLU A 173 1.80 -2.18 21.83
CA GLU A 173 1.71 -1.09 22.82
C GLU A 173 3.10 -0.47 23.00
N GLY A 174 3.33 0.69 22.35
CA GLY A 174 4.54 1.50 22.48
C GLY A 174 4.42 2.93 21.98
#